data_AF-A0A522MUL8-F1
#
_entry.id   AF-A0A522MUL8-F1
#
_cell.length_a   1.000
_cell.length_b   1.000
_cell.length_c   1.000
_cell.angle_alpha   90.00
_cell.angle_beta   90.00
_cell.angle_gamma   90.00
#
_symmetry.space_group_name_H-M   'P 1'
#
loop_
_entity.id
_entity.type
_entity.pdbx_description
1 polymer ?
#
loop_
_entity_poly.entity_id
_entity_poly.type
_entity_poly.pdbx_seq_one_letter_code
_entity_poly.pdbx_strand_id
1 'polypeptide(L)'
;MSALGGYEGNLYVAQHSGDSYEYSEDVAVTFNKALNKSTLSYTISPSAPNSVYFWNYGKTPAITFRKVPGVTYTITIAGSTQATDGTTLGTPYTFTITTPPN
;
A
#
# COMPACT_ATOMS: atom_id res chain seq x y z
N MET A 1 3.66 -9.83 -11.64
CA MET A 1 3.87 -10.07 -10.21
C MET A 1 3.89 -8.71 -9.53
N SER A 2 2.90 -8.41 -8.68
CA SER A 2 2.89 -7.18 -7.87
C SER A 2 3.77 -7.42 -6.66
N ALA A 3 4.72 -6.52 -6.40
CA ALA A 3 5.60 -6.61 -5.24
C ALA A 3 5.10 -5.63 -4.17
N LEU A 4 4.94 -6.13 -2.94
CA LEU A 4 4.71 -5.30 -1.75
C LEU A 4 6.04 -4.68 -1.30
N GLY A 5 5.98 -3.44 -0.85
CA GLY A 5 7.12 -2.70 -0.36
C GLY A 5 6.76 -1.74 0.77
N GLY A 6 7.73 -1.39 1.58
CA GLY A 6 7.67 -0.28 2.52
C GLY A 6 8.63 0.79 2.07
N TYR A 7 8.32 2.04 2.40
CA TYR A 7 9.29 3.12 2.25
C TYR A 7 9.72 3.59 3.63
N GLU A 8 11.00 3.38 3.91
CA GLU A 8 11.70 3.93 5.07
C GLU A 8 12.70 4.97 4.55
N GLY A 9 12.38 6.25 4.71
CA GLY A 9 13.28 7.35 4.32
C GLY A 9 13.49 7.49 2.79
N ASN A 10 14.56 6.89 2.24
CA ASN A 10 14.91 6.89 0.80
C ASN A 10 15.01 5.48 0.18
N LEU A 11 14.72 4.44 0.96
CA LEU A 11 14.91 3.06 0.57
C LEU A 11 13.56 2.39 0.29
N TYR A 12 13.43 1.79 -0.89
CA TYR A 12 12.37 0.83 -1.15
C TYR A 12 12.78 -0.51 -0.53
N VAL A 13 12.07 -0.92 0.52
CA VAL A 13 12.24 -2.24 1.10
C VAL A 13 11.16 -3.14 0.53
N ALA A 14 11.53 -4.28 -0.06
CA ALA A 14 10.55 -5.30 -0.46
C ALA A 14 9.97 -5.90 0.81
N GLN A 15 8.75 -5.49 1.16
CA GLN A 15 8.09 -5.88 2.39
C GLN A 15 7.15 -7.05 2.12
N HIS A 16 7.17 -8.00 3.04
CA HIS A 16 6.39 -9.21 3.02
C HIS A 16 5.25 -9.07 4.04
N SER A 17 4.13 -9.74 3.77
CA SER A 17 3.02 -9.77 4.73
C SER A 17 3.53 -10.32 6.07
N GLY A 18 3.40 -9.54 7.15
CA GLY A 18 3.90 -9.90 8.48
C GLY A 18 5.11 -9.12 8.97
N ASP A 19 5.69 -8.24 8.14
CA ASP A 19 6.82 -7.40 8.55
C ASP A 19 6.40 -6.33 9.59
N SER A 20 7.36 -5.98 10.46
CA SER A 20 7.20 -4.92 11.47
C SER A 20 7.43 -3.55 10.82
N TYR A 21 6.42 -2.69 10.82
CA TYR A 21 6.52 -1.32 10.33
C TYR A 21 6.66 -0.32 11.47
N GLU A 22 7.60 0.63 11.39
CA GLU A 22 7.60 1.80 12.27
C GLU A 22 6.36 2.67 12.01
N TYR A 23 5.93 3.39 13.05
CA TYR A 23 4.70 4.19 13.00
C TYR A 23 4.72 5.26 11.90
N SER A 24 5.90 5.73 11.50
CA SER A 24 6.13 6.77 10.50
C SER A 24 6.35 6.26 9.07
N GLU A 25 6.47 4.95 8.85
CA GLU A 25 6.79 4.40 7.52
C GLU A 25 5.60 4.40 6.57
N ASP A 26 5.86 4.55 5.28
CA ASP A 26 4.82 4.47 4.27
C ASP A 26 4.68 3.04 3.72
N VAL A 27 3.44 2.63 3.44
CA VAL A 27 3.15 1.33 2.85
C VAL A 27 3.05 1.47 1.34
N ALA A 28 3.95 0.85 0.61
CA ALA A 28 4.03 0.97 -0.84
C ALA A 28 3.65 -0.33 -1.57
N VAL A 29 2.91 -0.21 -2.66
CA VAL A 29 2.58 -1.37 -3.50
C VAL A 29 3.03 -1.09 -4.92
N THR A 30 3.96 -1.89 -5.45
CA THR A 30 4.46 -1.69 -6.82
C THR A 30 3.71 -2.57 -7.80
N PHE A 31 3.08 -1.92 -8.78
CA PHE A 31 2.39 -2.58 -9.89
C PHE A 31 3.31 -2.67 -11.11
N ASN A 32 3.05 -3.65 -11.97
CA ASN A 32 3.78 -3.83 -13.22
C ASN A 32 3.46 -2.75 -14.27
N LYS A 33 2.34 -2.04 -14.11
CA LYS A 33 1.87 -0.95 -14.98
C LYS A 33 1.56 0.31 -14.17
N ALA A 34 1.60 1.46 -14.83
CA ALA A 34 1.20 2.72 -14.20
C ALA A 34 -0.31 2.69 -13.94
N LEU A 35 -0.74 3.16 -12.77
CA LEU A 35 -2.15 3.18 -12.38
C LEU A 35 -2.87 4.42 -12.92
N ASN A 36 -4.14 4.24 -13.27
CA ASN A 36 -5.08 5.34 -13.37
C ASN A 36 -5.47 5.79 -11.95
N LYS A 37 -4.85 6.88 -11.49
CA LYS A 37 -4.92 7.35 -10.10
C LYS A 37 -6.34 7.61 -9.60
N SER A 38 -7.26 8.04 -10.48
CA SER A 38 -8.65 8.31 -10.11
C SER A 38 -9.48 7.05 -9.85
N THR A 39 -8.96 5.88 -10.24
CA THR A 39 -9.62 4.58 -10.03
C THR A 39 -9.05 3.80 -8.87
N LEU A 40 -7.95 4.27 -8.26
CA LEU A 40 -7.38 3.63 -7.08
C LEU A 40 -8.39 3.73 -5.93
N SER A 41 -8.84 2.58 -5.48
CA SER A 41 -9.73 2.45 -4.32
C SER A 41 -9.13 1.44 -3.35
N TYR A 42 -9.05 1.80 -2.08
CA TYR A 42 -8.50 0.96 -1.04
C TYR A 42 -9.18 1.18 0.31
N THR A 43 -9.06 0.19 1.20
CA THR A 43 -9.49 0.26 2.59
C THR A 43 -8.36 -0.10 3.53
N ILE A 44 -8.42 0.42 4.76
CA ILE A 44 -7.50 0.13 5.86
C ILE A 44 -8.36 -0.26 7.07
N SER A 45 -8.06 -1.39 7.71
CA SER A 45 -8.75 -1.86 8.91
C SER A 45 -7.73 -2.30 9.97
N PRO A 46 -7.74 -1.79 11.21
CA PRO A 46 -8.63 -0.74 11.72
C PRO A 46 -8.52 0.57 10.95
N SER A 47 -9.62 1.33 10.89
CA SER A 47 -9.62 2.61 10.17
C SER A 47 -8.59 3.57 10.77
N ALA A 48 -7.77 4.16 9.91
CA ALA A 48 -6.77 5.13 10.28
C ALA A 48 -6.80 6.31 9.30
N PRO A 49 -6.60 7.56 9.77
CA PRO A 49 -6.36 8.69 8.89
C PRO A 49 -5.20 8.39 7.96
N ASN A 50 -5.42 8.57 6.66
CA ASN A 50 -4.50 8.14 5.63
C ASN A 50 -4.49 9.12 4.44
N SER A 51 -3.41 9.06 3.66
CA SER A 51 -3.34 9.68 2.35
C SER A 51 -2.50 8.82 1.42
N VAL A 52 -2.59 9.09 0.11
CA VAL A 52 -1.85 8.34 -0.91
C VAL A 52 -1.11 9.29 -1.83
N TYR A 53 0.13 8.94 -2.13
CA TYR A 53 0.94 9.60 -3.13
C TYR A 53 1.51 8.57 -4.11
N PHE A 54 1.95 9.05 -5.27
CA PHE A 54 2.39 8.18 -6.36
C PHE A 54 3.79 8.58 -6.81
N TRP A 55 4.63 7.57 -6.95
CA TRP A 55 6.02 7.64 -7.45
C TRP A 55 6.23 6.56 -8.52
N ASN A 56 7.47 6.43 -9.01
CA ASN A 56 7.82 5.50 -10.09
C ASN A 56 6.89 5.65 -11.31
N TYR A 57 6.67 6.90 -11.73
CA TYR A 57 5.77 7.25 -12.84
C TYR A 57 4.33 6.72 -12.68
N GLY A 58 3.83 6.68 -11.45
CA GLY A 58 2.46 6.24 -11.14
C GLY A 58 2.28 4.73 -11.00
N LYS A 59 3.37 3.96 -11.04
CA LYS A 59 3.34 2.49 -10.85
C LYS A 59 3.23 2.07 -9.40
N THR A 60 3.65 2.93 -8.49
CA THR A 60 3.68 2.59 -7.08
C THR A 60 2.84 3.62 -6.32
N PRO A 61 1.65 3.28 -5.83
CA PRO A 61 1.01 4.02 -4.75
C PRO A 61 1.75 3.77 -3.43
N ALA A 62 2.01 4.83 -2.70
CA ALA A 62 2.48 4.78 -1.33
C ALA A 62 1.40 5.39 -0.42
N ILE A 63 0.90 4.56 0.49
CA ILE A 63 -0.18 4.84 1.41
C ILE A 63 0.46 5.18 2.75
N THR A 64 0.34 6.44 3.14
CA THR A 64 0.76 6.92 4.46
C THR A 64 -0.45 6.93 5.39
N PHE A 65 -0.29 6.48 6.62
CA PHE A 65 -1.36 6.51 7.61
C PHE A 65 -0.82 6.45 9.02
N ARG A 66 -1.59 7.03 9.95
CA ARG A 66 -1.21 7.10 11.37
C ARG A 66 -1.44 5.76 12.05
N LYS A 67 -0.37 4.99 12.22
CA LYS A 67 -0.41 3.67 12.87
C LYS A 67 -0.38 3.79 14.39
N VAL A 68 -0.99 2.81 15.06
CA VAL A 68 -0.96 2.62 16.51
C VAL A 68 -0.02 1.46 16.81
N PRO A 69 0.96 1.61 17.72
CA PRO A 69 1.88 0.53 18.09
C PRO A 69 1.16 -0.74 18.56
N GLY A 70 1.71 -1.91 18.19
CA GLY A 70 1.15 -3.22 18.50
C GLY A 70 -0.14 -3.58 17.73
N VAL A 71 -0.54 -2.79 16.74
CA VAL A 71 -1.74 -3.05 15.92
C VAL A 71 -1.36 -3.66 14.58
N THR A 72 -2.11 -4.69 14.19
CA THR A 72 -2.13 -5.23 12.83
C THR A 72 -3.18 -4.51 11.99
N TYR A 73 -2.75 -4.00 10.84
CA TYR A 73 -3.62 -3.39 9.84
C TYR A 73 -3.77 -4.30 8.63
N THR A 74 -4.99 -4.46 8.15
CA THR A 74 -5.33 -5.09 6.89
C THR A 74 -5.62 -4.01 5.85
N ILE A 75 -4.87 -4.00 4.76
CA ILE A 75 -5.08 -3.11 3.62
C ILE A 75 -5.63 -3.92 2.46
N THR A 76 -6.71 -3.44 1.85
CA THR A 76 -7.28 -4.05 0.63
C THR A 76 -7.33 -3.03 -0.48
N ILE A 77 -6.70 -3.32 -1.62
CA ILE A 77 -6.82 -2.57 -2.87
C ILE A 77 -7.93 -3.23 -3.70
N ALA A 78 -8.91 -2.45 -4.14
CA ALA A 78 -10.04 -2.95 -4.90
C ALA A 78 -9.63 -3.50 -6.27
N GLY A 79 -10.23 -4.62 -6.68
CA GLY A 79 -10.01 -5.22 -8.00
C GLY A 79 -10.45 -4.32 -9.17
N SER A 80 -11.28 -3.31 -8.90
CA SER A 80 -11.68 -2.29 -9.87
C SER A 80 -10.60 -1.26 -10.18
N THR A 81 -9.49 -1.25 -9.44
CA THR A 81 -8.34 -0.37 -9.72
C THR A 81 -7.80 -0.63 -11.12
N GLN A 82 -7.63 0.41 -11.92
CA GLN A 82 -7.19 0.32 -13.31
C GLN A 82 -5.76 0.78 -13.50
N ALA A 83 -5.08 0.18 -14.48
CA ALA A 83 -3.90 0.73 -15.13
C ALA A 83 -4.29 1.87 -16.09
N THR A 84 -3.32 2.66 -16.53
CA THR A 84 -3.54 3.77 -17.49
C THR A 84 -4.06 3.31 -18.85
N ASP A 85 -3.89 2.03 -19.20
CA ASP A 85 -4.42 1.41 -20.42
C ASP A 85 -5.84 0.83 -20.23
N GLY A 86 -6.48 1.06 -19.08
CA GLY A 86 -7.81 0.56 -18.74
C GLY A 86 -7.85 -0.88 -18.20
N THR A 87 -6.72 -1.59 -18.15
CA THR A 87 -6.67 -2.94 -17.56
C THR A 87 -7.02 -2.87 -16.08
N THR A 88 -8.02 -3.64 -15.63
CA THR A 88 -8.34 -3.75 -14.20
C THR A 88 -7.43 -4.75 -13.49
N LEU A 89 -7.24 -4.58 -12.18
CA LEU A 89 -6.57 -5.56 -11.34
C LEU A 89 -7.35 -6.90 -11.30
N GLY A 90 -8.67 -6.84 -11.47
CA GLY A 90 -9.57 -7.98 -11.58
C GLY A 90 -9.95 -8.57 -10.22
N THR A 91 -8.96 -8.93 -9.41
CA THR A 91 -9.15 -9.46 -8.05
C THR A 91 -8.64 -8.45 -7.03
N PRO A 92 -9.37 -8.21 -5.92
CA PRO A 92 -8.87 -7.39 -4.83
C PRO A 92 -7.54 -7.93 -4.30
N TYR A 93 -6.63 -7.01 -3.99
CA TYR A 93 -5.34 -7.35 -3.41
C TYR A 93 -5.31 -6.97 -1.93
N THR A 94 -5.23 -7.97 -1.06
CA THR A 94 -5.27 -7.78 0.39
C THR A 94 -3.96 -8.23 1.02
N PHE A 95 -3.46 -7.43 1.96
CA PHE A 95 -2.26 -7.73 2.72
C PHE A 95 -2.33 -7.15 4.12
N THR A 96 -1.49 -7.66 5.02
CA THR A 96 -1.42 -7.19 6.41
C THR A 96 -0.05 -6.63 6.73
N ILE A 97 -0.06 -5.60 7.57
CA ILE A 97 1.14 -5.06 8.21
C ILE A 97 0.94 -5.08 9.72
N THR A 98 2.00 -5.29 10.50
CA THR A 98 1.93 -5.21 11.96
C THR A 98 2.92 -4.18 12.44
N THR A 99 2.51 -3.31 13.34
CA THR A 99 3.45 -2.41 14.01
C THR A 99 4.04 -3.10 15.24
N PRO A 100 5.32 -2.87 15.56
CA PRO A 100 5.91 -3.39 16.78
C PRO A 100 5.20 -2.79 18.01
N PRO A 101 5.14 -3.54 19.12
CA PRO A 101 4.68 -2.99 20.40
C PRO A 101 5.68 -1.94 20.91
N ASN A 102 5.18 -0.97 21.69
CA ASN A 102 6.03 -0.04 22.45
C ASN A 102 6.74 -0.75 23.61
#